data_AF-D4MW07-F1
#
_entry.id   AF-D4MW07-F1
#
_cell.length_a   1.000
_cell.length_b   1.000
_cell.length_c   1.000
_cell.angle_alpha   90.00
_cell.angle_beta   90.00
_cell.angle_gamma   90.00
#
_symmetry.space_group_name_H-M   'P 1'
#
loop_
_entity.id
_entity.type
_entity.pdbx_description
1 polymer ?
#
loop_
_entity_poly.entity_id
_entity_poly.type
_entity_poly.pdbx_seq_one_letter_code
_entity_poly.pdbx_strand_id
1 'polypeptide(L)'
;MKQYKNSKILRINSKDMESALKIFNLVRNQCAHDERLYNSDYKNIRVSNIANYLEITNYNNRRIVVAILYLKILLNKDYYKKFHSELNAIFKQYKNGFKTVSFEDILNIMGIDLLELDKLKN
;
A
#
# COMPACT_ATOMS: atom_id res chain seq x y z
N MET A 1 -24.60 10.55 -25.76
CA MET A 1 -24.73 9.23 -25.11
C MET A 1 -23.83 9.23 -23.87
N LYS A 2 -24.40 9.36 -22.66
CA LYS A 2 -23.61 9.33 -21.41
C LYS A 2 -23.26 7.87 -21.12
N GLN A 3 -22.01 7.47 -21.33
CA GLN A 3 -21.53 6.16 -20.87
C GLN A 3 -21.66 6.13 -19.33
N TYR A 4 -22.52 5.25 -18.83
CA TYR A 4 -22.52 4.89 -17.42
C TYR A 4 -21.16 4.24 -17.12
N LYS A 5 -20.31 4.90 -16.34
CA LYS A 5 -19.11 4.25 -15.78
C LYS A 5 -19.61 3.06 -14.96
N ASN A 6 -19.42 1.85 -15.46
CA ASN A 6 -19.58 0.63 -14.66
C ASN A 6 -18.68 0.78 -13.44
N SER A 7 -19.24 1.09 -12.28
CA SER A 7 -18.49 1.09 -11.04
C SER A 7 -18.03 -0.34 -10.82
N LYS A 8 -16.72 -0.61 -10.95
CA LYS A 8 -16.15 -1.91 -10.55
C LYS A 8 -16.60 -2.16 -9.11
N ILE A 9 -17.32 -3.26 -8.87
CA ILE A 9 -17.67 -3.68 -7.50
C ILE A 9 -16.53 -4.56 -7.01
N LEU A 10 -15.88 -4.17 -5.93
CA LEU A 10 -14.88 -5.02 -5.29
C LEU A 10 -15.57 -6.20 -4.61
N ARG A 11 -15.20 -7.43 -4.99
CA ARG A 11 -15.60 -8.65 -4.30
C ARG A 11 -14.40 -9.24 -3.59
N ILE A 12 -14.41 -9.18 -2.27
CA ILE A 12 -13.36 -9.78 -1.43
C ILE A 12 -13.72 -11.25 -1.17
N ASN A 13 -12.79 -12.16 -1.45
CA ASN A 13 -12.93 -13.59 -1.17
C ASN A 13 -12.06 -14.01 0.03
N SER A 14 -12.21 -15.28 0.46
CA SER A 14 -11.44 -15.82 1.60
C SER A 14 -9.93 -15.73 1.40
N LYS A 15 -9.42 -15.99 0.18
CA LYS A 15 -7.97 -15.92 -0.12
C LYS A 15 -7.43 -14.50 0.01
N ASP A 16 -8.24 -13.50 -0.32
CA ASP A 16 -7.85 -12.10 -0.16
C ASP A 16 -7.78 -11.72 1.32
N MET A 17 -8.70 -12.21 2.15
CA MET A 17 -8.67 -12.04 3.61
C MET A 17 -7.52 -12.79 4.27
N GLU A 18 -7.26 -14.04 3.87
CA GLU A 18 -6.08 -14.81 4.30
C GLU A 18 -4.78 -14.06 4.00
N SER A 19 -4.71 -13.45 2.82
CA SER A 19 -3.54 -12.67 2.39
C SER A 19 -3.39 -11.37 3.19
N ALA A 20 -4.50 -10.69 3.50
CA ALA A 20 -4.51 -9.53 4.38
C ALA A 20 -4.00 -9.89 5.79
N LEU A 21 -4.53 -10.97 6.39
CA LEU A 21 -4.09 -11.45 7.69
C LEU A 21 -2.61 -11.83 7.69
N LYS A 22 -2.14 -12.50 6.62
CA LYS A 22 -0.74 -12.86 6.46
C LYS A 22 0.17 -11.63 6.46
N ILE A 23 -0.11 -10.62 5.63
CA ILE A 23 0.76 -9.44 5.56
C ILE A 23 0.72 -8.64 6.87
N PHE A 24 -0.45 -8.48 7.49
CA PHE A 24 -0.53 -7.74 8.75
C PHE A 24 0.20 -8.45 9.90
N ASN A 25 0.14 -9.78 9.96
CA ASN A 25 0.91 -10.54 10.94
C ASN A 25 2.42 -10.37 10.72
N LEU A 26 2.89 -10.43 9.47
CA LEU A 26 4.31 -10.23 9.15
C LEU A 26 4.77 -8.80 9.49
N VAL A 27 4.02 -7.78 9.08
CA VAL A 27 4.34 -6.38 9.36
C VAL A 27 4.34 -6.11 10.87
N ARG A 28 3.33 -6.60 11.61
CA ARG A 28 3.28 -6.47 13.07
C ARG A 28 4.47 -7.14 13.74
N ASN A 29 4.85 -8.34 13.32
CA ASN A 29 6.01 -9.04 13.87
C ASN A 29 7.30 -8.24 13.62
N GLN A 30 7.47 -7.70 12.42
CA GLN A 30 8.60 -6.84 12.09
C GLN A 30 8.68 -5.61 13.02
N CYS A 31 7.55 -4.95 13.25
CA CYS A 31 7.47 -3.83 14.19
C CYS A 31 7.83 -4.25 15.62
N ALA A 32 7.36 -5.42 16.07
CA ALA A 32 7.63 -5.92 17.42
C ALA A 32 9.10 -6.30 17.66
N HIS A 33 9.86 -6.50 16.59
CA HIS A 33 11.30 -6.76 16.63
C HIS A 33 12.15 -5.50 16.36
N ASP A 34 11.54 -4.31 16.30
CA ASP A 34 12.20 -3.04 15.95
C ASP A 34 13.00 -3.09 14.63
N GLU A 35 12.57 -3.95 13.71
CA GLU A 35 13.22 -4.09 12.41
C GLU A 35 12.74 -3.03 11.40
N ARG A 36 13.56 -2.74 10.39
CA ARG A 36 13.21 -1.80 9.32
C ARG A 36 12.05 -2.36 8.49
N LEU A 37 11.04 -1.52 8.19
CA LEU A 37 9.87 -1.88 7.38
C LEU A 37 10.02 -1.55 5.88
N TYR A 38 10.65 -0.42 5.56
CA TYR A 38 10.57 0.15 4.20
C TYR A 38 11.23 -0.73 3.13
N ASN A 39 12.21 -1.55 3.51
CA ASN A 39 12.95 -2.46 2.62
C ASN A 39 12.74 -3.94 2.93
N SER A 40 11.80 -4.30 3.82
CA SER A 40 11.50 -5.69 4.17
C SER A 40 10.98 -6.47 2.95
N ASP A 41 11.28 -7.77 2.93
CA ASP A 41 10.70 -8.72 1.98
C ASP A 41 9.76 -9.67 2.74
N TYR A 42 8.46 -9.52 2.49
CA TYR A 42 7.39 -10.30 3.11
C TYR A 42 7.03 -11.57 2.32
N LYS A 43 7.85 -11.94 1.33
CA LYS A 43 7.59 -12.98 0.33
C LYS A 43 6.35 -12.63 -0.51
N ASN A 44 6.08 -13.44 -1.53
CA ASN A 44 4.94 -13.23 -2.42
C ASN A 44 3.61 -13.25 -1.64
N ILE A 45 2.90 -12.12 -1.63
CA ILE A 45 1.54 -11.99 -1.10
C ILE A 45 0.57 -11.72 -2.26
N ARG A 46 -0.54 -12.45 -2.29
CA ARG A 46 -1.60 -12.24 -3.27
C ARG A 46 -2.27 -10.89 -2.97
N VAL A 47 -2.39 -10.03 -3.97
CA VAL A 47 -3.08 -8.73 -3.85
C VAL A 47 -3.70 -8.26 -5.18
N SER A 48 -3.63 -9.08 -6.24
CA SER A 48 -4.03 -8.69 -7.60
C SER A 48 -5.49 -8.24 -7.70
N ASN A 49 -6.42 -8.87 -6.97
CA ASN A 49 -7.82 -8.44 -6.94
C ASN A 49 -7.96 -7.00 -6.41
N ILE A 50 -7.23 -6.68 -5.35
CA ILE A 50 -7.23 -5.35 -4.74
C ILE A 50 -6.53 -4.32 -5.64
N ALA A 51 -5.36 -4.68 -6.17
CA ALA A 51 -4.61 -3.82 -7.08
C ALA A 51 -5.42 -3.49 -8.36
N ASN A 52 -6.06 -4.49 -8.97
CA ASN A 52 -6.90 -4.30 -10.16
C ASN A 52 -8.13 -3.41 -9.90
N TYR A 53 -8.70 -3.49 -8.69
CA TYR A 53 -9.80 -2.63 -8.28
C TYR A 53 -9.35 -1.17 -8.06
N LEU A 54 -8.17 -0.98 -7.46
CA LEU A 54 -7.53 0.33 -7.26
C LEU A 54 -6.83 0.87 -8.52
N GLU A 55 -6.86 0.12 -9.62
CA GLU A 55 -6.18 0.44 -10.87
C GLU A 55 -4.67 0.62 -10.72
N ILE A 56 -4.08 -0.15 -9.80
CA ILE A 56 -2.65 -0.19 -9.55
C ILE A 56 -2.00 -1.28 -10.38
N THR A 57 -1.06 -0.87 -11.22
CA THR A 57 -0.42 -1.73 -12.23
C THR A 57 1.06 -1.95 -11.97
N ASN A 58 1.74 -0.99 -11.35
CA ASN A 58 3.15 -1.10 -10.99
C ASN A 58 3.33 -1.18 -9.48
N TYR A 59 3.52 -2.39 -8.96
CA TYR A 59 3.76 -2.63 -7.54
C TYR A 59 4.57 -3.90 -7.31
N ASN A 60 5.31 -3.95 -6.21
CA ASN A 60 6.02 -5.13 -5.76
C ASN A 60 5.25 -5.82 -4.62
N ASN A 61 4.65 -6.96 -4.94
CA ASN A 61 3.80 -7.71 -4.02
C ASN A 61 4.54 -8.49 -2.91
N ARG A 62 5.84 -8.23 -2.75
CA ARG A 62 6.68 -8.71 -1.66
C ARG A 62 6.97 -7.64 -0.62
N ARG A 63 6.53 -6.40 -0.85
CA ARG A 63 6.91 -5.23 -0.04
C ARG A 63 5.74 -4.67 0.76
N ILE A 64 6.04 -3.69 1.61
CA ILE A 64 5.09 -3.04 2.51
C ILE A 64 3.89 -2.40 1.79
N VAL A 65 4.03 -2.05 0.51
CA VAL A 65 2.91 -1.58 -0.33
C VAL A 65 1.68 -2.49 -0.21
N VAL A 66 1.85 -3.81 -0.11
CA VAL A 66 0.73 -4.74 -0.02
C VAL A 66 -0.14 -4.45 1.20
N ALA A 67 0.48 -4.15 2.35
CA ALA A 67 -0.25 -3.78 3.56
C ALA A 67 -1.01 -2.47 3.35
N ILE A 68 -0.40 -1.49 2.68
CA ILE A 68 -1.03 -0.19 2.36
C ILE A 68 -2.27 -0.39 1.49
N LEU A 69 -2.20 -1.26 0.47
CA LEU A 69 -3.35 -1.57 -0.40
C LEU A 69 -4.48 -2.25 0.36
N TYR A 70 -4.17 -3.18 1.27
CA TYR A 70 -5.19 -3.79 2.11
C TYR A 70 -5.82 -2.79 3.08
N LEU A 71 -5.03 -1.90 3.70
CA LEU A 71 -5.57 -0.85 4.56
C LEU A 71 -6.49 0.11 3.80
N LYS A 72 -6.20 0.41 2.52
CA LYS A 72 -7.08 1.22 1.67
C LYS A 72 -8.49 0.64 1.54
N ILE A 73 -8.59 -0.67 1.43
CA ILE A 73 -9.86 -1.37 1.22
C ILE A 73 -10.58 -1.68 2.54
N LEU A 74 -9.83 -2.08 3.57
CA LEU A 74 -10.39 -2.61 4.80
C LEU A 74 -10.73 -1.53 5.83
N LEU A 75 -10.03 -0.39 5.80
CA LEU A 75 -10.36 0.73 6.66
C LEU A 75 -11.58 1.47 6.12
N ASN A 76 -12.43 1.95 7.03
CA ASN A 76 -13.44 2.91 6.66
C ASN A 76 -12.79 4.24 6.22
N LYS A 77 -13.59 5.11 5.59
CA LYS A 77 -13.12 6.36 5.00
C LYS A 77 -12.34 7.25 5.98
N ASP A 78 -12.82 7.38 7.21
CA ASP A 78 -12.22 8.28 8.21
C ASP A 78 -10.89 7.72 8.73
N TYR A 79 -10.83 6.42 9.03
CA TYR A 79 -9.59 5.78 9.43
C TYR A 79 -8.56 5.79 8.30
N TYR A 80 -8.98 5.54 7.07
CA TYR A 80 -8.07 5.60 5.93
C TYR A 80 -7.54 7.02 5.71
N LYS A 81 -8.40 8.04 5.80
CA LYS A 81 -7.99 9.44 5.68
C LYS A 81 -6.93 9.80 6.73
N LYS A 82 -7.10 9.36 7.97
CA LYS A 82 -6.12 9.53 9.03
C LYS A 82 -4.81 8.82 8.71
N PHE A 83 -4.85 7.52 8.41
CA PHE A 83 -3.69 6.71 8.04
C PHE A 83 -2.90 7.33 6.87
N HIS A 84 -3.59 7.68 5.79
CA HIS A 84 -2.98 8.26 4.61
C HIS A 84 -2.36 9.64 4.90
N SER A 85 -2.98 10.45 5.77
CA SER A 85 -2.42 11.73 6.21
C SER A 85 -1.13 11.56 7.02
N GLU A 86 -1.12 10.61 7.96
CA GLU A 86 0.05 10.31 8.79
C GLU A 86 1.20 9.73 7.95
N LEU A 87 0.91 8.81 7.03
CA LEU A 87 1.90 8.27 6.09
C LEU A 87 2.51 9.37 5.22
N ASN A 88 1.68 10.27 4.69
CA ASN A 88 2.19 11.41 3.90
C ASN A 88 2.99 12.41 4.73
N ALA A 89 2.66 12.59 6.01
CA ALA A 89 3.46 13.44 6.90
C ALA A 89 4.87 12.85 7.08
N ILE A 90 4.98 11.54 7.28
CA ILE A 90 6.25 10.81 7.33
C ILE A 90 7.01 11.01 6.01
N PHE A 91 6.35 10.77 4.87
CA PHE A 91 6.98 10.95 3.55
C PHE A 91 7.51 12.37 3.33
N LYS A 92 6.73 13.41 3.68
CA LYS A 92 7.17 14.81 3.59
C LYS A 92 8.34 15.12 4.53
N GLN A 93 8.30 14.59 5.76
CA GLN A 93 9.37 14.79 6.74
C GLN A 93 10.71 14.24 6.22
N TYR A 94 10.69 13.03 5.67
CA TYR A 94 11.91 12.39 5.20
C TYR A 94 12.35 12.80 3.79
N LYS A 95 11.43 13.25 2.93
CA LYS A 95 11.74 13.67 1.55
C LYS A 95 12.88 14.68 1.47
N ASN A 96 12.92 15.66 2.37
CA ASN A 96 13.97 16.69 2.39
C ASN A 96 15.22 16.27 3.19
N GLY A 97 15.19 15.12 3.85
CA GLY A 97 16.30 14.60 4.65
C GLY A 97 17.33 13.80 3.85
N PHE A 98 16.99 13.32 2.66
CA PHE A 98 17.89 12.52 1.83
C PHE A 98 18.72 13.42 0.91
N LYS A 99 20.06 13.37 1.06
CA LYS A 99 21.01 14.15 0.22
C LYS A 99 21.53 13.38 -0.99
N THR A 100 21.49 12.05 -0.93
CA THR A 100 22.17 11.15 -1.89
C THR A 100 21.23 10.19 -2.61
N VAL A 101 20.01 10.02 -2.12
CA VAL A 101 19.00 9.09 -2.67
C VAL A 101 17.71 9.89 -2.88
N SER A 102 17.07 9.73 -4.04
CA SER A 102 15.80 10.40 -4.28
C SER A 102 14.70 9.76 -3.42
N PHE A 103 13.67 10.52 -3.08
CA PHE A 103 12.54 9.94 -2.34
C PHE A 103 11.80 8.90 -3.18
N GLU A 104 11.82 9.07 -4.51
CA GLU A 104 11.31 8.12 -5.48
C GLU A 104 12.02 6.76 -5.40
N ASP A 105 13.32 6.72 -5.16
CA ASP A 105 14.06 5.47 -4.93
C ASP A 105 13.59 4.76 -3.66
N ILE A 106 13.27 5.51 -2.60
CA ILE A 106 12.72 4.95 -1.36
C ILE A 106 11.34 4.35 -1.60
N LEU A 107 10.47 5.02 -2.37
CA LEU A 107 9.17 4.49 -2.75
C LEU A 107 9.32 3.19 -3.57
N ASN A 108 10.25 3.17 -4.53
CA ASN A 108 10.55 1.97 -5.32
C ASN A 108 11.00 0.80 -4.43
N ILE A 109 11.81 1.05 -3.40
CA ILE A 109 12.21 0.05 -2.39
C ILE A 109 11.00 -0.45 -1.58
N MET A 110 10.10 0.45 -1.19
CA MET A 110 8.82 0.13 -0.55
C MET A 110 7.84 -0.63 -1.46
N GLY A 111 8.14 -0.70 -2.75
CA GLY A 111 7.43 -1.49 -3.75
C GLY A 111 6.35 -0.75 -4.51
N ILE A 112 6.38 0.59 -4.56
CA ILE A 112 5.40 1.39 -5.30
C ILE A 112 6.06 2.61 -5.92
N ASP A 113 5.61 3.05 -7.09
CA ASP A 113 6.03 4.35 -7.64
C ASP A 113 5.11 5.50 -7.18
N LEU A 114 5.54 6.74 -7.42
CA LEU A 114 4.80 7.93 -7.02
C LEU A 114 3.44 8.06 -7.72
N LEU A 115 3.34 7.67 -9.00
CA LEU A 115 2.10 7.78 -9.78
C LEU A 115 1.04 6.80 -9.27
N GLU A 116 1.46 5.59 -8.88
CA GLU A 116 0.60 4.57 -8.30
C GLU A 116 0.17 4.93 -6.88
N LEU A 117 1.08 5.48 -6.08
CA LEU A 117 0.76 5.97 -4.74
C LEU A 117 -0.31 7.09 -4.79
N ASP A 118 -0.23 7.96 -5.77
CA ASP A 118 -1.16 9.08 -5.94
C ASP A 118 -2.62 8.65 -6.18
N LYS A 119 -2.83 7.45 -6.73
CA LYS A 119 -4.18 6.86 -6.90
C LYS A 119 -4.87 6.55 -5.57
N LEU A 120 -4.11 6.46 -4.47
CA LEU A 120 -4.65 6.11 -3.15
C LEU A 120 -5.27 7.29 -2.39
N LYS A 121 -5.10 8.53 -2.87
CA LYS A 121 -5.47 9.78 -2.16
C LYS A 121 -6.96 9.92 -1.80
N ASN A 122 -7.86 9.24 -2.51
CA ASN A 122 -9.32 9.41 -2.37
C ASN A 122 -10.02 8.10 -2.04
#